data_AF-A0A7W8P506-F1
#
_entry.id   AF-A0A7W8P506-F1
#
_cell.length_a   1.000
_cell.length_b   1.000
_cell.length_c   1.000
_cell.angle_alpha   90.00
_cell.angle_beta   90.00
_cell.angle_gamma   90.00
#
_symmetry.space_group_name_H-M   'P 1'
#
loop_
_entity.id
_entity.type
_entity.pdbx_description
1 polymer ?
#
loop_
_entity_poly.entity_id
_entity_poly.type
_entity_poly.pdbx_seq_one_letter_code
_entity_poly.pdbx_strand_id
1 'polypeptide(L)'
;MLHKKLLFYRHRSELTTHQICRNDPQHLHQFFQFQHVEVDGTFAEKIKLKLMADAARSGVPDDLTAALGSFVIYAAIGHVRLSREPFGTRRTTAEVTGAWVYVKDNFTFTDEPGERSQYLGHWSSNGVIVIPLDGVAATSRYIPYVESPVTLGDPVIKGQVYYPIHNSDFRQWAIRHQRGGDFIIYSDRRYVPLFPPIVLYL
;
A
#
# COMPACT_ATOMS: atom_id res chain seq x y z
N MET A 1 18.61 -10.25 3.11
CA MET A 1 18.20 -9.44 1.93
C MET A 1 19.23 -8.35 1.59
N LEU A 2 19.65 -7.50 2.54
CA LEU A 2 20.64 -6.43 2.32
C LEU A 2 21.98 -6.90 1.73
N HIS A 3 22.56 -8.00 2.23
CA HIS A 3 23.84 -8.52 1.73
C HIS A 3 23.86 -8.71 0.22
N LYS A 4 22.83 -9.35 -0.37
CA LYS A 4 22.77 -9.59 -1.83
C LYS A 4 22.72 -8.27 -2.61
N LYS A 5 22.00 -7.28 -2.09
CA LYS A 5 21.85 -5.95 -2.72
C LYS A 5 23.17 -5.17 -2.71
N LEU A 6 23.95 -5.29 -1.64
CA LEU A 6 25.21 -4.56 -1.48
C LEU A 6 26.42 -5.26 -2.09
N LEU A 7 26.36 -6.58 -2.29
CA LEU A 7 27.46 -7.35 -2.87
C LEU A 7 27.88 -6.83 -4.27
N PHE A 8 26.91 -6.40 -5.09
CA PHE A 8 27.18 -5.81 -6.40
C PHE A 8 28.00 -4.51 -6.30
N TYR A 9 27.89 -3.78 -5.19
CA TYR A 9 28.53 -2.50 -4.96
C TYR A 9 29.81 -2.60 -4.10
N ARG A 10 30.27 -3.80 -3.74
CA ARG A 10 31.44 -4.06 -2.86
C ARG A 10 32.76 -3.41 -3.31
N HIS A 11 32.83 -2.95 -4.56
CA HIS A 11 34.01 -2.31 -5.14
C HIS A 11 34.02 -0.79 -4.95
N ARG A 12 32.91 -0.19 -4.52
CA ARG A 12 32.82 1.23 -4.21
C ARG A 12 33.28 1.50 -2.79
N SER A 13 33.71 2.74 -2.52
CA SER A 13 33.95 3.25 -1.16
C SER A 13 32.68 3.76 -0.49
N GLU A 14 31.73 4.26 -1.29
CA GLU A 14 30.50 4.87 -0.81
C GLU A 14 29.34 4.61 -1.79
N LEU A 15 28.13 4.57 -1.23
CA LEU A 15 26.89 4.35 -1.98
C LEU A 15 25.82 5.32 -1.49
N THR A 16 25.36 6.22 -2.37
CA THR A 16 24.17 7.03 -2.16
C THR A 16 23.08 6.61 -3.15
N THR A 17 22.02 5.99 -2.67
CA THR A 17 21.00 5.39 -3.55
C THR A 17 20.15 6.43 -4.30
N HIS A 18 19.96 7.62 -3.73
CA HIS A 18 19.29 8.74 -4.39
C HIS A 18 19.92 9.10 -5.74
N GLN A 19 21.26 9.13 -5.80
CA GLN A 19 22.01 9.42 -7.03
C GLN A 19 21.92 8.28 -8.04
N ILE A 20 22.02 7.03 -7.57
CA ILE A 20 21.96 5.83 -8.43
C ILE A 20 20.59 5.71 -9.10
N CYS A 21 19.52 5.93 -8.33
CA CYS A 21 18.15 5.85 -8.83
C CYS A 21 17.69 7.10 -9.56
N ARG A 22 18.51 8.15 -9.69
CA ARG A 22 18.14 9.43 -10.34
C ARG A 22 16.81 9.99 -9.84
N ASN A 23 16.55 9.87 -8.55
CA ASN A 23 15.29 10.28 -7.91
C ASN A 23 14.03 9.53 -8.29
N ASP A 24 14.14 8.42 -9.00
CA ASP A 24 13.01 7.56 -9.28
C ASP A 24 12.67 6.69 -8.05
N PRO A 25 11.45 6.85 -7.47
CA PRO A 25 11.01 6.06 -6.34
C PRO A 25 10.78 4.59 -6.70
N GLN A 26 10.40 4.27 -7.94
CA GLN A 26 10.19 2.88 -8.38
C GLN A 26 11.52 2.13 -8.41
N HIS A 27 12.57 2.72 -8.99
CA HIS A 27 13.91 2.13 -8.97
C HIS A 27 14.45 1.97 -7.54
N LEU A 28 14.25 2.97 -6.67
CA LEU A 28 14.62 2.85 -5.26
C LEU A 28 13.91 1.67 -4.60
N HIS A 29 12.60 1.56 -4.82
CA HIS A 29 11.77 0.51 -4.25
C HIS A 29 12.22 -0.87 -4.76
N GLN A 30 12.33 -1.06 -6.07
CA GLN A 30 12.67 -2.34 -6.69
C GLN A 30 14.04 -2.85 -6.22
N PHE A 31 15.06 -1.97 -6.20
CA PHE A 31 16.44 -2.41 -6.00
C PHE A 31 16.93 -2.28 -4.56
N PHE A 32 16.43 -1.32 -3.79
CA PHE A 32 17.02 -0.94 -2.50
C PHE A 32 16.09 -1.08 -1.30
N GLN A 33 14.78 -1.36 -1.47
CA GLN A 33 13.92 -1.71 -0.32
C GLN A 33 14.46 -2.96 0.38
N PHE A 34 14.40 -2.97 1.71
CA PHE A 34 14.87 -4.10 2.53
C PHE A 34 13.96 -4.46 3.70
N GLN A 35 13.01 -3.59 4.07
CA GLN A 35 12.07 -3.84 5.15
C GLN A 35 10.77 -3.06 4.88
N HIS A 36 9.66 -3.57 5.39
CA HIS A 36 8.38 -2.89 5.34
C HIS A 36 7.54 -3.21 6.58
N VAL A 37 6.56 -2.36 6.83
CA VAL A 37 5.50 -2.55 7.81
C VAL A 37 4.20 -2.16 7.13
N GLU A 38 3.24 -3.09 7.14
CA GLU A 38 1.88 -2.83 6.67
C GLU A 38 1.16 -2.01 7.74
N VAL A 39 0.60 -0.86 7.33
CA VAL A 39 -0.17 0.00 8.21
C VAL A 39 -1.63 -0.10 7.78
N ASP A 40 -2.39 -0.73 8.67
CA ASP A 40 -3.77 -1.16 8.54
C ASP A 40 -4.01 -2.24 7.48
N GLY A 41 -4.70 -3.30 7.91
CA GLY A 41 -4.93 -4.51 7.12
C GLY A 41 -5.91 -4.33 5.95
N THR A 42 -6.61 -5.40 5.64
CA THR A 42 -7.49 -5.52 4.47
C THR A 42 -8.56 -4.41 4.44
N PHE A 43 -9.04 -4.03 3.25
CA PHE A 43 -10.16 -3.10 3.07
C PHE A 43 -11.38 -3.46 3.95
N ALA A 44 -11.62 -4.75 4.16
CA ALA A 44 -12.67 -5.28 5.04
C ALA A 44 -12.48 -4.86 6.51
N GLU A 45 -11.25 -4.93 7.02
CA GLU A 45 -10.91 -4.51 8.39
C GLU A 45 -11.10 -3.00 8.57
N LYS A 46 -10.86 -2.20 7.53
CA LYS A 46 -11.12 -0.75 7.55
C LYS A 46 -12.61 -0.42 7.50
N ILE A 47 -13.40 -1.13 6.68
CA ILE A 47 -14.86 -1.02 6.72
C ILE A 47 -15.37 -1.34 8.13
N LYS A 48 -14.88 -2.41 8.74
CA LYS A 48 -15.25 -2.78 10.12
C LYS A 48 -14.88 -1.69 11.11
N LEU A 49 -13.67 -1.12 11.00
CA LEU A 49 -13.22 -0.03 11.87
C LEU A 49 -14.12 1.21 11.71
N LYS A 50 -14.47 1.57 10.47
CA LYS A 50 -15.37 2.69 10.17
C LYS A 50 -16.77 2.44 10.70
N LEU A 51 -17.35 1.26 10.46
CA LEU A 51 -18.66 0.86 11.00
C LEU A 51 -18.68 0.92 12.54
N MET A 52 -17.61 0.47 13.18
CA MET A 52 -17.48 0.54 14.64
C MET A 52 -17.30 1.99 15.15
N ALA A 53 -16.53 2.83 14.45
CA ALA A 53 -16.36 4.24 14.79
C ALA A 53 -17.65 5.05 14.60
N ASP A 54 -18.39 4.78 13.52
CA ASP A 54 -19.71 5.38 13.23
C ASP A 54 -20.74 4.95 14.30
N ALA A 55 -20.74 3.67 14.70
CA ALA A 55 -21.58 3.17 15.79
C ALA A 55 -21.21 3.78 17.15
N ALA A 56 -19.93 4.08 17.38
CA ALA A 56 -19.42 4.70 18.61
C ALA A 56 -19.61 6.24 18.67
N ARG A 57 -20.21 6.88 17.65
CA ARG A 57 -20.36 8.35 17.52
C ARG A 57 -19.03 9.13 17.64
N SER A 58 -17.89 8.49 17.35
CA SER A 58 -16.55 9.10 17.45
C SER A 58 -15.90 9.40 16.10
N GLY A 59 -16.75 9.68 15.10
CA GLY A 59 -16.53 10.61 13.98
C GLY A 59 -15.24 10.53 13.17
N VAL A 60 -15.41 10.08 11.92
CA VAL A 60 -14.61 10.35 10.71
C VAL A 60 -13.27 9.59 10.65
N PRO A 61 -13.03 8.78 9.59
CA PRO A 61 -11.69 8.26 9.29
C PRO A 61 -10.71 9.44 9.21
N ASP A 62 -9.57 9.35 9.87
CA ASP A 62 -8.55 10.40 9.72
C ASP A 62 -8.22 10.61 8.23
N ASP A 63 -7.80 11.83 7.87
CA ASP A 63 -7.52 12.22 6.48
C ASP A 63 -6.52 11.25 5.81
N LEU A 64 -5.64 10.63 6.60
CA LEU A 64 -4.67 9.63 6.15
C LEU A 64 -5.35 8.34 5.68
N THR A 65 -6.29 7.81 6.48
CA THR A 65 -7.10 6.63 6.15
C THR A 65 -7.99 6.90 4.94
N ALA A 66 -8.52 8.12 4.81
CA ALA A 66 -9.32 8.51 3.66
C ALA A 66 -8.49 8.66 2.37
N ALA A 67 -7.24 9.12 2.47
CA ALA A 67 -6.38 9.37 1.31
C ALA A 67 -5.64 8.12 0.81
N LEU A 68 -5.21 7.25 1.73
CA LEU A 68 -4.32 6.12 1.40
C LEU A 68 -4.95 4.75 1.60
N GLY A 69 -6.16 4.67 2.18
CA GLY A 69 -6.73 3.38 2.54
C GLY A 69 -5.72 2.58 3.36
N SER A 70 -5.35 1.38 2.91
CA SER A 70 -4.24 0.57 3.47
C SER A 70 -2.94 0.90 2.76
N PHE A 71 -1.90 1.23 3.51
CA PHE A 71 -0.61 1.57 2.91
C PHE A 71 0.53 0.87 3.62
N VAL A 72 1.63 0.74 2.90
CA VAL A 72 2.81 0.04 3.44
C VAL A 72 3.95 1.04 3.56
N ILE A 73 4.50 1.14 4.76
CA ILE A 73 5.72 1.91 5.01
C ILE A 73 6.91 1.05 4.64
N TYR A 74 7.75 1.53 3.73
CA TYR A 74 8.96 0.85 3.30
C TYR A 74 10.21 1.58 3.80
N ALA A 75 11.22 0.79 4.14
CA ALA A 75 12.59 1.24 4.33
C ALA A 75 13.47 0.76 3.15
N ALA A 76 14.21 1.68 2.56
CA ALA A 76 15.20 1.40 1.53
C ALA A 76 16.58 1.93 1.93
N ILE A 77 17.64 1.30 1.42
CA ILE A 77 19.03 1.71 1.68
C ILE A 77 19.17 3.17 1.22
N GLY A 78 19.67 4.05 2.09
CA GLY A 78 19.91 5.46 1.78
C GLY A 78 21.38 5.73 1.50
N HIS A 79 22.21 5.48 2.50
CA HIS A 79 23.64 5.71 2.45
C HIS A 79 24.41 4.51 3.02
N VAL A 80 25.51 4.14 2.36
CA VAL A 80 26.40 3.06 2.79
C VAL A 80 27.84 3.49 2.66
N ARG A 81 28.62 3.25 3.70
CA ARG A 81 30.09 3.31 3.65
C ARG A 81 30.62 1.90 3.48
N LEU A 82 31.54 1.73 2.55
CA LEU A 82 32.18 0.46 2.28
C LEU A 82 33.68 0.59 2.55
N SER A 83 34.18 -0.24 3.45
CA SER A 83 35.59 -0.32 3.79
C SER A 83 36.11 -1.71 3.48
N ARG A 84 37.35 -1.79 2.99
CA ARG A 84 38.05 -3.05 2.82
C ARG A 84 39.10 -3.17 3.90
N GLU A 85 39.12 -4.32 4.56
CA GLU A 85 40.16 -4.59 5.54
C GLU A 85 41.54 -4.58 4.86
N PRO A 86 42.47 -3.69 5.28
CA PRO A 86 43.75 -3.52 4.61
C PRO A 86 44.70 -4.70 4.86
N PHE A 87 44.53 -5.43 5.96
CA PHE A 87 45.37 -6.56 6.34
C PHE A 87 44.48 -7.74 6.76
N GLY A 88 44.26 -8.70 5.86
CA GLY A 88 43.37 -9.84 6.11
C GLY A 88 42.75 -10.45 4.85
N THR A 89 41.62 -11.16 5.02
CA THR A 89 40.94 -12.01 4.02
C THR A 89 40.26 -11.25 2.85
N ARG A 90 40.63 -10.00 2.56
CA ARG A 90 39.98 -9.11 1.57
C ARG A 90 38.47 -8.90 1.80
N ARG A 91 37.98 -9.13 3.02
CA ARG A 91 36.56 -8.96 3.36
C ARG A 91 36.16 -7.49 3.26
N THR A 92 35.02 -7.23 2.64
CA THR A 92 34.50 -5.86 2.51
C THR A 92 33.40 -5.66 3.54
N THR A 93 33.53 -4.66 4.39
CA THR A 93 32.52 -4.29 5.37
C THR A 93 31.64 -3.19 4.78
N ALA A 94 30.33 -3.36 4.86
CA ALA A 94 29.34 -2.37 4.46
C ALA A 94 28.58 -1.88 5.69
N GLU A 95 28.67 -0.58 5.94
CA GLU A 95 28.00 0.12 7.02
C GLU A 95 26.87 0.96 6.44
N VAL A 96 25.62 0.53 6.63
CA VAL A 96 24.45 1.32 6.23
C VAL A 96 24.22 2.38 7.30
N THR A 97 24.54 3.63 6.97
CA THR A 97 24.47 4.78 7.89
C THR A 97 23.18 5.56 7.75
N GLY A 98 22.32 5.23 6.78
CA GLY A 98 21.04 5.89 6.59
C GLY A 98 20.10 5.10 5.69
N ALA A 99 18.81 5.29 5.92
CA ALA A 99 17.72 4.68 5.17
C ALA A 99 16.77 5.76 4.63
N TRP A 100 16.12 5.47 3.51
CA TRP A 100 14.94 6.20 3.05
C TRP A 100 13.70 5.51 3.60
N VAL A 101 12.81 6.28 4.21
CA VAL A 101 11.47 5.83 4.63
C VAL A 101 10.43 6.52 3.76
N TYR A 102 9.49 5.75 3.22
CA TYR A 102 8.42 6.25 2.36
C TYR A 102 7.21 5.33 2.42
N VAL A 103 6.06 5.86 2.04
CA VAL A 103 4.83 5.09 1.87
C VAL A 103 4.71 4.66 0.43
N LYS A 104 4.25 3.43 0.22
CA LYS A 104 3.76 2.95 -1.07
C LYS A 104 2.36 2.38 -0.89
N ASP A 105 1.48 2.80 -1.77
CA ASP A 105 0.11 2.31 -1.85
C ASP A 105 -0.13 1.73 -3.26
N ASN A 106 -0.71 0.54 -3.29
CA ASN A 106 -1.14 -0.12 -4.51
C ASN A 106 -2.62 0.17 -4.72
N PHE A 107 -2.93 1.25 -5.43
CA PHE A 107 -4.30 1.55 -5.78
C PHE A 107 -4.70 0.73 -7.01
N THR A 108 -5.11 -0.51 -6.75
CA THR A 108 -5.52 -1.48 -7.78
C THR A 108 -6.92 -2.00 -7.50
N PHE A 109 -7.72 -2.10 -8.56
CA PHE A 109 -9.05 -2.74 -8.50
C PHE A 109 -8.95 -4.19 -8.98
N THR A 110 -7.89 -4.90 -8.61
CA THR A 110 -7.68 -6.32 -8.95
C THR A 110 -8.02 -7.20 -7.76
N ASP A 111 -8.72 -8.29 -8.04
CA ASP A 111 -8.92 -9.37 -7.10
C ASP A 111 -7.80 -10.42 -7.23
N GLU A 112 -7.49 -11.14 -6.14
CA GLU A 112 -6.57 -12.27 -6.22
C GLU A 112 -7.18 -13.42 -7.04
N PRO A 113 -6.39 -14.19 -7.81
CA PRO A 113 -6.92 -15.28 -8.63
C PRO A 113 -7.66 -16.33 -7.78
N GLY A 114 -8.95 -16.53 -8.07
CA GLY A 114 -9.81 -17.48 -7.36
C GLY A 114 -10.51 -16.91 -6.12
N GLU A 115 -10.22 -15.66 -5.76
CA GLU A 115 -10.96 -14.93 -4.74
C GLU A 115 -12.22 -14.27 -5.33
N ARG A 116 -13.23 -14.07 -4.48
CA ARG A 116 -14.43 -13.33 -4.86
C ARG A 116 -14.09 -11.86 -5.06
N SER A 117 -14.88 -11.18 -5.90
CA SER A 117 -14.64 -9.77 -6.17
C SER A 117 -14.86 -8.91 -4.94
N GLN A 118 -13.89 -8.05 -4.62
CA GLN A 118 -13.98 -7.15 -3.48
C GLN A 118 -15.18 -6.22 -3.63
N TYR A 119 -15.99 -6.15 -2.58
CA TYR A 119 -17.09 -5.21 -2.48
C TYR A 119 -16.55 -3.79 -2.22
N LEU A 120 -17.06 -2.80 -2.95
CA LEU A 120 -16.61 -1.40 -2.93
C LEU A 120 -17.69 -0.43 -2.39
N GLY A 121 -18.80 -0.95 -1.86
CA GLY A 121 -19.93 -0.14 -1.41
C GLY A 121 -21.17 -0.28 -2.29
N HIS A 122 -22.27 0.30 -1.84
CA HIS A 122 -23.43 0.56 -2.68
C HIS A 122 -23.40 2.02 -3.15
N TRP A 123 -23.48 2.23 -4.46
CA TRP A 123 -23.25 3.52 -5.10
C TRP A 123 -24.54 4.08 -5.68
N SER A 124 -24.69 5.39 -5.59
CA SER A 124 -25.78 6.15 -6.21
C SER A 124 -25.29 7.53 -6.67
N SER A 125 -26.13 8.28 -7.37
CA SER A 125 -25.80 9.66 -7.74
C SER A 125 -25.60 10.59 -6.54
N ASN A 126 -26.11 10.21 -5.36
CA ASN A 126 -25.97 10.97 -4.12
C ASN A 126 -24.74 10.57 -3.29
N GLY A 127 -23.98 9.55 -3.72
CA GLY A 127 -22.75 9.13 -3.05
C GLY A 127 -22.65 7.62 -2.87
N VAL A 128 -21.84 7.22 -1.90
CA VAL A 128 -21.52 5.81 -1.61
C VAL A 128 -21.88 5.50 -0.17
N ILE A 129 -22.55 4.36 0.05
CA ILE A 129 -22.83 3.81 1.37
C ILE A 129 -22.19 2.43 1.52
N VAL A 130 -22.00 2.01 2.76
CA VAL A 130 -21.51 0.67 3.08
C VAL A 130 -22.55 -0.02 3.94
N ILE A 131 -23.06 -1.16 3.47
CA ILE A 131 -23.96 -1.99 4.26
C ILE A 131 -23.14 -2.70 5.36
N PRO A 132 -23.54 -2.59 6.64
CA PRO A 132 -22.79 -3.19 7.74
C PRO A 132 -22.54 -4.68 7.57
N LEU A 133 -23.54 -5.41 7.05
CA LEU A 133 -23.43 -6.84 6.77
C LEU A 133 -22.34 -7.12 5.74
N ASP A 134 -22.22 -6.32 4.68
CA ASP A 134 -21.18 -6.49 3.65
C ASP A 134 -19.79 -6.17 4.17
N GLY A 135 -19.69 -5.28 5.15
CA GLY A 135 -18.45 -5.06 5.89
C GLY A 135 -17.96 -6.31 6.62
N VAL A 136 -18.88 -7.05 7.24
CA VAL A 136 -18.57 -8.34 7.87
C VAL A 136 -18.34 -9.40 6.79
N ALA A 137 -19.17 -9.42 5.76
CA ALA A 137 -19.06 -10.34 4.65
C ALA A 137 -17.67 -10.28 4.05
N ALA A 138 -17.10 -9.08 3.85
CA ALA A 138 -15.77 -8.87 3.29
C ALA A 138 -14.64 -9.60 4.04
N THR A 139 -14.81 -9.93 5.32
CA THR A 139 -13.83 -10.70 6.12
C THR A 139 -13.95 -12.23 6.01
N SER A 140 -15.03 -12.74 5.41
CA SER A 140 -15.28 -14.19 5.31
C SER A 140 -15.93 -14.56 3.99
N ARG A 141 -15.29 -15.46 3.23
CA ARG A 141 -15.84 -16.02 1.98
C ARG A 141 -17.15 -16.81 2.15
N TYR A 142 -17.49 -17.22 3.39
CA TYR A 142 -18.70 -17.99 3.68
C TYR A 142 -19.94 -17.11 3.87
N ILE A 143 -19.76 -15.80 4.01
CA ILE A 143 -20.85 -14.84 4.14
C ILE A 143 -20.98 -14.14 2.78
N PRO A 144 -22.11 -14.30 2.06
CA PRO A 144 -22.33 -13.64 0.79
C PRO A 144 -22.55 -12.13 0.99
N TYR A 145 -22.23 -11.35 -0.04
CA TYR A 145 -22.59 -9.93 -0.08
C TYR A 145 -24.08 -9.75 -0.36
N VAL A 146 -24.60 -8.58 -0.01
CA VAL A 146 -25.91 -8.10 -0.42
C VAL A 146 -25.82 -7.62 -1.87
N GLU A 147 -26.20 -8.51 -2.79
CA GLU A 147 -26.17 -8.24 -4.24
C GLU A 147 -27.40 -7.45 -4.74
N SER A 148 -28.35 -7.14 -3.85
CA SER A 148 -29.57 -6.40 -4.17
C SER A 148 -29.43 -4.90 -3.89
N PRO A 149 -30.01 -4.00 -4.71
CA PRO A 149 -30.01 -2.57 -4.43
C PRO A 149 -30.70 -2.24 -3.11
N VAL A 150 -30.19 -1.22 -2.41
CA VAL A 150 -30.72 -0.73 -1.13
C VAL A 150 -31.23 0.69 -1.28
N THR A 151 -32.39 0.98 -0.69
CA THR A 151 -32.99 2.32 -0.75
C THR A 151 -32.87 3.02 0.60
N LEU A 152 -32.38 4.25 0.59
CA LEU A 152 -32.41 5.16 1.73
C LEU A 152 -33.45 6.27 1.46
N GLY A 153 -34.71 5.96 1.73
CA GLY A 153 -35.85 6.85 1.47
C GLY A 153 -36.84 6.29 0.46
N ASP A 154 -37.27 7.13 -0.47
CA ASP A 154 -38.19 6.81 -1.55
C ASP A 154 -37.43 6.30 -2.79
N PRO A 155 -37.67 5.06 -3.26
CA PRO A 155 -36.96 4.47 -4.40
C PRO A 155 -37.28 5.15 -5.74
N VAL A 156 -38.34 5.95 -5.81
CA VAL A 156 -38.70 6.71 -7.01
C VAL A 156 -37.83 7.97 -7.14
N ILE A 157 -37.25 8.45 -6.03
CA ILE A 157 -36.39 9.62 -6.03
C ILE A 157 -34.99 9.22 -6.51
N LYS A 158 -34.54 9.85 -7.59
CA LYS A 158 -33.19 9.67 -8.13
C LYS A 158 -32.14 9.92 -7.03
N GLY A 159 -31.21 8.97 -6.90
CA GLY A 159 -30.13 9.07 -5.93
C GLY A 159 -30.41 8.43 -4.57
N GLN A 160 -31.65 7.96 -4.31
CA GLN A 160 -32.00 7.28 -3.06
C GLN A 160 -31.92 5.76 -3.16
N VAL A 161 -31.76 5.21 -4.36
CA VAL A 161 -31.44 3.79 -4.60
C VAL A 161 -29.94 3.66 -4.83
N TYR A 162 -29.29 2.78 -4.06
CA TYR A 162 -27.86 2.49 -4.11
C TYR A 162 -27.64 1.05 -4.59
N TYR A 163 -26.74 0.85 -5.54
CA TYR A 163 -26.47 -0.44 -6.17
C TYR A 163 -25.13 -0.99 -5.69
N PRO A 164 -25.01 -2.28 -5.37
CA PRO A 164 -23.72 -2.87 -4.99
C PRO A 164 -22.73 -2.75 -6.14
N ILE A 165 -21.49 -2.38 -5.82
CA ILE A 165 -20.38 -2.26 -6.77
C ILE A 165 -19.21 -3.08 -6.27
N HIS A 166 -18.57 -3.81 -7.17
CA HIS A 166 -17.39 -4.63 -6.93
C HIS A 166 -16.21 -4.24 -7.83
N ASN A 167 -15.02 -4.74 -7.51
CA ASN A 167 -13.84 -4.61 -8.37
C ASN A 167 -14.12 -5.11 -9.81
N SER A 168 -14.87 -6.20 -9.95
CA SER A 168 -15.26 -6.78 -11.24
C SER A 168 -16.09 -5.81 -12.08
N ASP A 169 -17.02 -5.06 -11.47
CA ASP A 169 -17.84 -4.05 -12.16
C ASP A 169 -16.97 -2.91 -12.68
N PHE A 170 -16.04 -2.42 -11.84
CA PHE A 170 -15.09 -1.39 -12.23
C PHE A 170 -14.21 -1.87 -13.40
N ARG A 171 -13.72 -3.12 -13.35
CA ARG A 171 -12.91 -3.70 -14.42
C ARG A 171 -13.68 -3.84 -15.72
N GLN A 172 -14.91 -4.34 -15.67
CA GLN A 172 -15.77 -4.44 -16.85
C GLN A 172 -16.02 -3.06 -17.46
N TRP A 173 -16.30 -2.06 -16.63
CA TRP A 173 -16.45 -0.68 -17.08
C TRP A 173 -15.17 -0.14 -17.72
N ALA A 174 -14.02 -0.35 -17.08
CA ALA A 174 -12.71 0.12 -17.55
C ALA A 174 -12.34 -0.48 -18.91
N ILE A 175 -12.54 -1.79 -19.08
CA ILE A 175 -12.32 -2.50 -20.36
C ILE A 175 -13.23 -1.93 -21.44
N ARG A 176 -14.52 -1.76 -21.14
CA ARG A 176 -15.52 -1.30 -22.11
C ARG A 176 -15.27 0.14 -22.58
N HIS A 177 -14.77 1.00 -21.70
CA HIS A 177 -14.55 2.41 -21.98
C HIS A 177 -13.09 2.75 -22.31
N GLN A 178 -12.18 1.75 -22.27
CA GLN A 178 -10.73 1.92 -22.41
C GLN A 178 -10.19 3.05 -21.52
N ARG A 179 -10.69 3.10 -20.28
CA ARG A 179 -10.45 4.18 -19.32
C ARG A 179 -10.16 3.63 -17.94
N GLY A 180 -9.50 4.43 -17.12
CA GLY A 180 -9.00 4.03 -15.81
C GLY A 180 -7.60 3.45 -15.90
N GLY A 181 -7.26 2.55 -14.98
CA GLY A 181 -5.95 1.94 -14.85
C GLY A 181 -5.57 1.81 -13.39
N ASP A 182 -4.62 0.92 -13.13
CA ASP A 182 -4.03 0.78 -11.80
C ASP A 182 -2.85 1.73 -11.69
N PHE A 183 -2.68 2.32 -10.51
CA PHE A 183 -1.52 3.15 -10.25
C PHE A 183 -0.93 2.82 -8.88
N ILE A 184 0.38 2.96 -8.80
CA ILE A 184 1.12 2.83 -7.56
C ILE A 184 1.48 4.24 -7.10
N ILE A 185 1.04 4.61 -5.91
CA ILE A 185 1.40 5.90 -5.32
C ILE A 185 2.63 5.67 -4.44
N TYR A 186 3.60 6.56 -4.57
CA TYR A 186 4.70 6.71 -3.63
C TYR A 186 4.56 8.06 -2.94
N SER A 187 4.70 8.10 -1.62
CA SER A 187 4.88 9.37 -0.92
C SER A 187 6.25 9.96 -1.21
N ASP A 188 6.43 11.22 -0.80
CA ASP A 188 7.77 11.74 -0.57
C ASP A 188 8.53 10.84 0.40
N ARG A 189 9.82 10.66 0.13
CA ARG A 189 10.73 9.87 0.96
C ARG A 189 11.48 10.76 1.94
N ARG A 190 11.63 10.28 3.17
CA ARG A 190 12.40 10.94 4.22
C ARG A 190 13.69 10.17 4.48
N TYR A 191 14.80 10.90 4.54
CA TYR A 191 16.09 10.32 4.92
C TYR A 191 16.15 10.20 6.44
N VAL A 192 16.47 9.01 6.93
CA VAL A 192 16.61 8.71 8.36
C VAL A 192 18.03 8.20 8.59
N PRO A 193 18.87 8.95 9.32
CA PRO A 193 20.18 8.46 9.75
C PRO A 193 20.04 7.25 10.68
N LEU A 194 20.93 6.27 10.54
CA LEU A 194 20.94 5.07 11.36
C LEU A 194 22.11 5.12 12.35
N PHE A 195 21.79 5.17 13.64
CA PHE A 195 22.74 5.13 14.75
C PHE A 195 22.26 4.14 15.81
N PRO A 196 22.96 3.02 16.04
CA PRO A 196 24.17 2.59 15.33
C PRO A 196 23.91 2.21 13.85
N PRO A 197 24.94 2.25 12.98
CA PRO A 197 24.79 1.81 11.59
C PRO A 197 24.56 0.29 11.52
N ILE A 198 23.90 -0.16 10.45
CA ILE A 198 23.76 -1.60 10.18
C ILE A 198 25.04 -2.09 9.51
N VAL A 199 25.80 -2.94 10.19
CA VAL A 199 27.08 -3.47 9.71
C VAL A 199 26.89 -4.85 9.07
N LEU A 200 27.44 -5.02 7.88
CA LEU A 200 27.39 -6.26 7.10
C LEU A 200 28.77 -6.61 6.56
N TYR A 201 29.10 -7.90 6.55
CA TYR A 201 30.32 -8.42 5.91
C TYR A 201 29.95 -9.02 4.56
N LEU A 202 30.51 -8.49 3.46
CA LEU A 202 30.24 -8.85 2.06
C LEU A 202 31.27 -9.83 1.48
#